data_AF-A0A5B0WZS4-F1
#
_entry.id   AF-A0A5B0WZS4-F1
#
_cell.length_a   1.000
_cell.length_b   1.000
_cell.length_c   1.000
_cell.angle_alpha   90.00
_cell.angle_beta   90.00
_cell.angle_gamma   90.00
#
_symmetry.space_group_name_H-M   'P 1'
#
loop_
_entity.id
_entity.type
_entity.pdbx_description
1 polymer ?
#
loop_
_entity_poly.entity_id
_entity_poly.type
_entity_poly.pdbx_seq_one_letter_code
_entity_poly.pdbx_strand_id
1 'polypeptide(L)'
;MNPTVFNRATHFSLIWGVMLCFITIIEWRSLDREPLKKDILSPFIHRDVKIIAQPERPSSAGQAQYVVELDFNGPLFLACFFIPIIIFHGIGRLWTRIRAG
;
A
#
# COMPACT_ATOMS: atom_id res chain seq x y z
N MET A 1 25.09 -31.97 -7.04
CA MET A 1 23.95 -31.08 -6.76
C MET A 1 24.35 -29.68 -7.19
N ASN A 2 23.76 -29.18 -8.27
CA ASN A 2 23.97 -27.80 -8.68
C ASN A 2 23.32 -26.91 -7.60
N PRO A 3 24.05 -26.05 -6.88
CA PRO A 3 23.41 -25.10 -6.00
C PRO A 3 22.49 -24.26 -6.89
N THR A 4 21.19 -24.34 -6.66
CA THR A 4 20.21 -23.49 -7.33
C THR A 4 20.70 -22.06 -7.21
N VAL A 5 21.21 -21.50 -8.32
CA VAL A 5 21.79 -20.16 -8.35
C VAL A 5 20.72 -19.22 -7.82
N PHE A 6 20.97 -18.63 -6.66
CA PHE A 6 19.99 -17.82 -5.95
C PHE A 6 19.51 -16.66 -6.84
N ASN A 7 18.26 -16.74 -7.32
CA ASN A 7 17.69 -15.71 -8.17
C ASN A 7 17.22 -14.54 -7.30
N ARG A 8 18.11 -13.55 -7.14
CA ARG A 8 17.87 -12.35 -6.34
C ARG A 8 16.62 -11.58 -6.76
N ALA A 9 16.30 -11.54 -8.05
CA ALA A 9 15.14 -10.82 -8.56
C ALA A 9 13.83 -11.52 -8.16
N THR A 10 13.76 -12.84 -8.29
CA THR A 10 12.60 -13.62 -7.84
C THR A 10 12.42 -13.54 -6.33
N HIS A 11 13.51 -13.62 -5.56
CA HIS A 11 13.46 -13.48 -4.11
C HIS A 11 12.94 -12.11 -3.69
N PHE A 12 13.46 -11.03 -4.31
CA PHE A 12 12.95 -9.68 -4.09
C PHE A 12 11.46 -9.57 -4.40
N SER A 13 10.99 -10.10 -5.52
CA SER A 13 9.58 -9.99 -5.90
C SER A 13 8.63 -10.74 -4.97
N LEU A 14 9.05 -11.89 -4.46
CA LEU A 14 8.28 -12.61 -3.43
C LEU A 14 8.19 -11.78 -2.15
N ILE A 15 9.31 -11.29 -1.64
CA ILE A 15 9.33 -10.46 -0.43
C ILE A 15 8.51 -9.19 -0.63
N TRP A 16 8.68 -8.51 -1.76
CA TRP A 16 7.96 -7.28 -2.09
C TRP A 16 6.45 -7.52 -2.13
N GLY A 17 5.99 -8.56 -2.84
CA GLY A 17 4.57 -8.86 -2.94
C GLY A 17 3.94 -9.21 -1.59
N VAL A 18 4.65 -10.01 -0.78
CA VAL A 18 4.21 -10.33 0.58
C VAL A 18 4.15 -9.06 1.43
N MET A 19 5.21 -8.26 1.45
CA MET A 19 5.29 -7.02 2.22
C MET A 19 4.15 -6.05 1.88
N LEU A 20 3.91 -5.82 0.59
CA LEU A 20 2.86 -4.91 0.13
C LEU A 20 1.46 -5.38 0.57
N CYS A 21 1.21 -6.70 0.51
CA CYS A 21 -0.03 -7.29 0.99
C CYS A 21 -0.21 -7.11 2.50
N PHE A 22 0.83 -7.39 3.30
CA PHE A 22 0.79 -7.21 4.75
C PHE A 22 0.55 -5.75 5.15
N ILE A 23 1.24 -4.81 4.52
CA ILE A 23 1.04 -3.37 4.78
C ILE A 23 -0.41 -2.98 4.46
N THR A 24 -0.92 -3.40 3.31
CA THR A 24 -2.30 -3.11 2.88
C THR A 24 -3.33 -3.62 3.89
N ILE A 25 -3.19 -4.87 4.35
CA ILE A 25 -4.14 -5.48 5.31
C ILE A 25 -4.06 -4.78 6.68
N ILE A 26 -2.85 -4.52 7.18
CA ILE A 26 -2.65 -3.86 8.47
C ILE A 26 -3.22 -2.45 8.44
N GLU A 27 -2.96 -1.72 7.37
CA GLU A 27 -3.46 -0.37 7.19
C GLU A 27 -4.98 -0.33 7.07
N TRP A 28 -5.56 -1.22 6.26
CA TRP A 28 -7.01 -1.34 6.14
C TRP A 28 -7.67 -1.62 7.49
N ARG A 29 -7.13 -2.58 8.25
CA ARG A 29 -7.62 -2.90 9.59
C ARG A 29 -7.43 -1.75 10.59
N SER A 30 -6.36 -0.96 10.43
CA SER A 30 -6.14 0.24 11.24
C SER A 30 -7.19 1.30 10.95
N LEU A 31 -7.56 1.49 9.69
CA LEU A 31 -8.57 2.47 9.27
C LEU A 31 -10.00 2.03 9.63
N ASP A 32 -10.26 0.72 9.62
CA ASP A 32 -11.53 0.16 10.09
C ASP A 32 -11.74 0.40 11.60
N ARG A 33 -10.66 0.34 12.39
CA ARG A 33 -10.69 0.64 13.84
C ARG A 33 -10.71 2.14 14.14
N GLU A 34 -9.92 2.91 13.40
CA GLU A 34 -9.72 4.34 13.62
C GLU A 34 -9.90 5.09 12.29
N PRO A 35 -11.16 5.31 11.85
CA PRO A 35 -11.44 5.87 10.52
C PRO A 35 -10.95 7.31 10.37
N LEU A 36 -10.75 8.03 11.48
CA LEU A 36 -10.23 9.41 11.50
C LEU A 36 -8.69 9.50 11.63
N LYS A 37 -7.96 8.37 11.55
CA LYS A 37 -6.50 8.35 11.62
C LYS A 37 -5.87 9.27 10.56
N LYS A 38 -4.94 10.13 10.95
CA LYS A 38 -4.37 11.13 10.02
C LYS A 38 -3.49 10.53 8.94
N ASP A 39 -2.81 9.43 9.23
CA ASP A 39 -1.76 8.89 8.38
C ASP A 39 -2.26 7.66 7.59
N ILE A 40 -2.25 7.80 6.26
CA ILE A 40 -2.39 6.71 5.29
C ILE A 40 -1.09 6.66 4.50
N LEU A 41 -0.39 5.54 4.61
CA LEU A 41 0.90 5.27 3.98
C LEU A 41 0.74 4.70 2.57
N SER A 42 -0.29 3.87 2.33
CA SER A 42 -0.51 3.29 1.02
C SER A 42 -1.07 4.32 0.04
N PRO A 43 -0.43 4.53 -1.13
CA PRO A 43 -0.89 5.52 -2.10
C PRO A 43 -2.21 5.12 -2.79
N PHE A 44 -2.63 3.87 -2.66
CA PHE A 44 -3.83 3.31 -3.28
C PHE A 44 -5.02 3.20 -2.32
N ILE A 45 -4.88 3.64 -1.05
CA ILE A 45 -5.99 3.76 -0.11
C ILE A 45 -6.33 5.24 0.02
N HIS A 46 -7.58 5.60 -0.25
CA HIS A 46 -8.08 6.96 -0.11
C HIS A 46 -9.16 7.01 0.95
N ARG A 47 -9.24 8.13 1.65
CA ARG A 47 -10.25 8.39 2.66
C ARG A 47 -10.90 9.74 2.41
N ASP A 48 -12.21 9.71 2.24
CA ASP A 48 -13.06 10.89 2.20
C ASP A 48 -13.82 11.03 3.51
N VAL A 49 -13.71 12.22 4.12
CA VAL A 49 -14.38 12.54 5.40
C VAL A 49 -15.40 13.64 5.14
N LYS A 50 -16.68 13.31 5.30
CA LYS A 50 -17.81 14.25 5.20
C LYS A 50 -18.36 14.54 6.59
N ILE A 51 -18.46 15.82 6.95
CA ILE A 51 -19.03 16.27 8.24
C ILE A 51 -20.52 16.53 8.02
N ILE A 52 -21.40 15.83 8.76
CA ILE A 52 -22.84 15.89 8.52
C ILE A 52 -23.51 16.98 9.37
N ALA A 53 -22.97 17.32 10.53
CA ALA A 53 -23.48 18.43 11.34
C ALA A 53 -22.42 18.93 12.34
N GLN A 54 -22.27 20.26 12.43
CA GLN A 54 -21.56 20.94 13.51
C GLN A 54 -22.62 21.43 14.51
N PRO A 55 -22.65 20.95 15.76
CA PRO A 55 -23.65 21.43 16.72
C PRO A 55 -23.34 22.90 17.09
N GLU A 56 -24.27 23.81 16.78
CA GLU A 56 -24.20 25.26 17.06
C GLU A 56 -24.32 25.64 18.56
N ARG A 57 -23.93 24.78 19.51
CA ARG A 57 -23.96 25.15 20.95
C ARG A 57 -22.75 24.68 21.75
N PRO A 58 -22.18 25.56 22.61
CA PRO A 58 -21.17 25.18 23.57
C PRO A 58 -21.87 24.56 24.79
N SER A 59 -22.27 23.30 24.69
CA SER A 59 -22.56 22.49 25.88
C SER A 59 -22.15 21.05 25.64
N SER A 60 -21.10 20.64 26.36
CA SER A 60 -20.69 19.27 26.70
C SER A 60 -21.30 18.13 25.88
N ALA A 61 -20.45 17.51 25.05
CA ALA A 61 -20.62 16.20 24.41
C ALA A 61 -21.53 16.10 23.16
N GLY A 62 -21.62 17.14 22.34
CA GLY A 62 -22.05 16.99 20.95
C GLY A 62 -20.92 16.38 20.11
N GLN A 63 -20.85 15.05 19.99
CA GLN A 63 -19.93 14.42 19.04
C GLN A 63 -20.31 14.82 17.62
N ALA A 64 -19.39 15.45 16.90
CA ALA A 64 -19.57 15.71 15.47
C ALA A 64 -19.79 14.37 14.75
N GLN A 65 -20.84 14.30 13.93
CA GLN A 65 -21.15 13.09 13.17
C GLN A 65 -20.39 13.14 11.85
N TYR A 66 -19.48 12.18 11.66
CA TYR A 66 -18.67 12.02 10.45
C TYR A 66 -19.19 10.82 9.65
N VAL A 67 -19.29 10.97 8.34
CA VAL A 67 -19.29 9.83 7.42
C VAL A 67 -17.90 9.73 6.82
N VAL A 68 -17.30 8.56 7.00
CA VAL A 68 -15.98 8.23 6.47
C VAL A 68 -16.17 7.18 5.39
N GLU A 69 -15.79 7.53 4.17
CA GLU A 69 -15.76 6.63 3.02
C GLU A 69 -14.30 6.26 2.76
N LEU A 70 -14.05 4.95 2.64
CA LEU A 70 -12.74 4.38 2.32
C LEU A 70 -12.81 3.81 0.92
N ASP A 71 -11.91 4.25 0.05
CA ASP A 71 -11.79 3.77 -1.32
C ASP A 71 -10.44 3.08 -1.54
N PHE A 72 -10.45 2.04 -2.38
CA PHE A 72 -9.29 1.26 -2.76
C PHE A 72 -9.06 1.35 -4.26
N ASN A 73 -7.99 2.02 -4.65
CA ASN A 73 -7.57 2.15 -6.03
C ASN A 73 -6.80 0.91 -6.49
N GLY A 74 -7.53 -0.11 -6.94
CA GLY A 74 -6.97 -1.37 -7.43
C GLY A 74 -5.92 -1.22 -8.55
N PRO A 75 -6.16 -0.40 -9.60
CA PRO A 75 -5.14 -0.15 -10.63
C PRO A 75 -3.83 0.42 -10.07
N LEU A 76 -3.92 1.37 -9.13
CA LEU A 76 -2.73 1.95 -8.50
C LEU A 76 -2.02 0.94 -7.59
N PHE A 77 -2.76 0.08 -6.89
CA PHE A 77 -2.18 -1.05 -6.16
C PHE A 77 -1.36 -1.96 -7.08
N LEU A 78 -1.91 -2.34 -8.24
CA LEU A 78 -1.20 -3.16 -9.22
C LEU A 78 0.04 -2.46 -9.76
N ALA A 79 -0.01 -1.14 -9.97
CA ALA A 79 1.17 -0.38 -10.37
C ALA A 79 2.26 -0.44 -9.28
N CYS A 80 1.91 -0.20 -8.02
CA CYS A 80 2.83 -0.33 -6.88
C CYS A 80 3.38 -1.76 -6.71
N PHE A 81 2.59 -2.78 -7.05
CA PHE A 81 3.03 -4.17 -7.02
C PHE A 81 4.02 -4.49 -8.16
N PHE A 82 3.66 -4.18 -9.41
CA PHE A 82 4.42 -4.64 -10.58
C PHE A 82 5.61 -3.77 -10.94
N ILE A 83 5.55 -2.44 -10.75
CA ILE A 83 6.63 -1.54 -11.20
C ILE A 83 7.98 -1.92 -10.55
N PRO A 84 8.09 -2.09 -9.21
CA PRO A 84 9.35 -2.49 -8.59
C PRO A 84 9.84 -3.86 -9.06
N ILE A 85 8.92 -4.81 -9.27
CA ILE A 85 9.23 -6.16 -9.78
C ILE A 85 9.84 -6.09 -11.18
N ILE A 86 9.21 -5.33 -12.08
CA ILE A 86 9.66 -5.15 -13.47
C ILE A 86 11.04 -4.47 -13.49
N ILE A 87 11.25 -3.42 -12.68
CA ILE A 87 12.53 -2.73 -12.60
C ILE A 87 13.63 -3.70 -12.14
N PHE A 88 13.41 -4.46 -11.06
CA PHE A 88 14.43 -5.37 -10.53
C PHE A 88 14.79 -6.49 -11.50
N HIS A 89 13.78 -7.07 -12.16
CA HIS A 89 14.00 -8.09 -13.19
C HIS A 89 14.68 -7.50 -14.44
N GLY A 90 14.30 -6.30 -14.85
CA GLY A 90 14.89 -5.58 -15.98
C GLY A 90 16.37 -5.28 -15.75
N ILE A 91 16.72 -4.69 -14.61
CA ILE A 91 18.11 -4.41 -14.22
C ILE A 91 18.91 -5.71 -14.14
N GLY A 92 18.37 -6.76 -13.52
CA GLY A 92 19.02 -8.06 -13.43
C GLY A 92 19.37 -8.64 -14.81
N ARG A 93 18.44 -8.57 -15.77
CA ARG A 93 18.66 -9.02 -17.16
C ARG A 93 19.63 -8.12 -17.93
N LEU A 94 19.61 -6.81 -17.70
CA LEU A 94 20.55 -5.90 -18.35
C LEU A 94 21.98 -6.14 -17.86
N TRP A 95 22.15 -6.34 -16.54
CA TRP A 95 23.44 -6.60 -15.93
C TRP A 95 24.07 -7.91 -16.42
N THR A 96 23.28 -8.97 -16.57
CA THR A 96 23.79 -10.25 -17.11
C THR A 96 24.23 -10.11 -18.55
N ARG A 97 23.56 -9.29 -19.37
CA ARG A 97 23.97 -9.00 -20.75
C ARG A 97 25.27 -8.20 -20.81
N ILE A 98 25.41 -7.15 -20.01
CA ILE A 98 26.62 -6.32 -19.98
C ILE A 98 27.84 -7.12 -19.53
N ARG A 99 27.68 -8.06 -18.58
CA ARG A 99 28.79 -8.87 -18.06
C ARG A 99 29.17 -10.06 -18.95
N ALA A 100 28.27 -10.49 -19.83
CA ALA A 100 28.48 -11.63 -20.72
C ALA A 100 29.01 -11.26 -22.11
N GLY A 101 29.00 -9.97 -22.47
CA GLY A 101 29.71 -9.41 -23.62
C GLY A 101 31.08 -8.90 -23.20
#